data_AF-A0A660U6L6-F1
#
_entry.id   AF-A0A660U6L6-F1
#
_cell.length_a   1.000
_cell.length_b   1.000
_cell.length_c   1.000
_cell.angle_alpha   90.00
_cell.angle_beta   90.00
_cell.angle_gamma   90.00
#
_symmetry.space_group_name_H-M   'P 1'
#
loop_
_entity.id
_entity.type
_entity.pdbx_description
1 polymer ?
#
loop_
_entity_poly.entity_id
_entity_poly.type
_entity_poly.pdbx_seq_one_letter_code
_entity_poly.pdbx_strand_id
1 'polypeptide(L)'
;VIRWVKENTPPDAVVVSERPPWVYLLSGRKTFGFPWVPRPEEVIGFIREIGANYVIATPVTYLTGRYLLPAIKSRPDMFEEVYRKGGNIVYRVVR
;
A
#
# COMPACT_ATOMS: atom_id res chain seq x y z
N VAL A 1 6.21 -7.99 -7.56
CA VAL A 1 5.27 -7.06 -6.90
C VAL A 1 4.73 -6.05 -7.90
N ILE A 2 5.54 -5.10 -8.41
CA ILE A 2 5.02 -4.05 -9.32
C ILE A 2 4.43 -4.62 -10.62
N ARG A 3 5.08 -5.62 -11.22
CA ARG A 3 4.51 -6.37 -12.36
C ARG A 3 3.15 -6.99 -12.02
N TRP A 4 3.03 -7.63 -10.85
CA TRP A 4 1.77 -8.21 -10.40
C TRP A 4 0.68 -7.14 -10.27
N VAL A 5 1.01 -5.97 -9.70
CA VAL A 5 0.08 -4.83 -9.63
C VAL A 5 -0.37 -4.39 -11.03
N LYS A 6 0.54 -4.30 -12.01
CA LYS A 6 0.20 -3.95 -13.40
C LYS A 6 -0.78 -4.94 -14.04
N GLU A 7 -0.57 -6.23 -13.80
CA GLU A 7 -1.28 -7.32 -14.49
C GLU A 7 -2.59 -7.72 -13.79
N ASN A 8 -2.74 -7.45 -12.48
CA ASN A 8 -3.82 -8.01 -11.65
C ASN A 8 -4.68 -6.95 -10.95
N THR A 9 -4.50 -5.66 -11.26
CA THR A 9 -5.34 -4.58 -10.71
C THR A 9 -6.01 -3.78 -11.82
N PRO A 10 -7.17 -3.15 -11.58
CA PRO A 10 -7.76 -2.21 -12.52
C PRO A 10 -6.78 -1.09 -12.94
N PRO A 11 -6.89 -0.54 -14.17
CA PRO A 11 -6.01 0.52 -14.65
C PRO A 11 -6.18 1.84 -13.87
N ASP A 12 -7.34 2.06 -13.27
CA ASP A 12 -7.70 3.22 -12.44
C ASP A 12 -7.42 3.01 -10.95
N ALA A 13 -6.88 1.85 -10.56
CA ALA A 13 -6.61 1.54 -9.16
C ALA A 13 -5.63 2.54 -8.52
N VAL A 14 -5.98 3.01 -7.33
CA VAL A 14 -5.13 3.83 -6.47
C VAL A 14 -4.28 2.93 -5.58
N VAL A 15 -2.97 3.08 -5.66
CA VAL A 15 -1.99 2.25 -4.93
C VAL A 15 -1.25 3.11 -3.90
N VAL A 16 -1.03 2.58 -2.71
CA VAL A 16 -0.12 3.15 -1.71
C VAL A 16 1.16 2.33 -1.69
N SER A 17 2.30 2.99 -1.71
CA SER A 17 3.61 2.32 -1.58
C SER A 17 4.66 3.26 -1.00
N GLU A 18 5.75 2.69 -0.48
CA GLU A 18 6.89 3.48 -0.01
C GLU A 18 7.67 4.16 -1.14
N ARG A 19 7.59 3.65 -2.37
CA ARG A 19 8.29 4.21 -3.55
C ARG A 19 7.31 4.58 -4.68
N PRO A 20 6.47 5.62 -4.49
CA PRO A 20 5.40 5.94 -5.42
C PRO A 20 5.86 6.16 -6.87
N PRO A 21 6.96 6.90 -7.16
CA PRO A 21 7.39 7.12 -8.55
C PRO A 21 7.70 5.82 -9.30
N TRP A 22 8.32 4.84 -8.63
CA TRP A 22 8.69 3.56 -9.24
C TRP A 22 7.47 2.70 -9.53
N VAL A 23 6.50 2.66 -8.62
CA VAL A 23 5.27 1.91 -8.82
C VAL A 23 4.44 2.56 -9.92
N TYR A 24 4.27 3.89 -9.92
CA TYR A 24 3.57 4.61 -10.98
C TYR A 24 4.20 4.35 -12.35
N LEU A 25 5.52 4.56 -12.49
CA LEU A 25 6.21 4.42 -13.77
C LEU A 25 6.11 2.99 -14.34
N LEU A 26 6.22 1.98 -13.48
CA LEU A 26 6.32 0.58 -13.93
C LEU A 26 4.97 -0.15 -13.98
N SER A 27 3.98 0.25 -13.19
CA SER A 27 2.63 -0.34 -13.23
C SER A 27 1.60 0.51 -14.00
N GLY A 28 1.85 1.80 -14.16
CA GLY A 28 0.86 2.74 -14.70
C GLY A 28 -0.32 3.01 -13.77
N ARG A 29 -0.25 2.65 -12.48
CA ARG A 29 -1.32 2.91 -11.49
C ARG A 29 -1.06 4.21 -10.76
N LYS A 30 -2.11 5.00 -10.53
CA LYS A 30 -2.04 6.19 -9.68
C LYS A 30 -1.51 5.77 -8.31
N THR A 31 -0.34 6.28 -7.93
CA THR A 31 0.34 5.82 -6.72
C THR A 31 0.68 6.98 -5.79
N PHE A 32 0.40 6.79 -4.50
CA PHE A 32 0.76 7.71 -3.43
C PHE A 32 1.76 7.08 -2.45
N GLY A 33 2.50 7.94 -1.76
CA GLY A 33 3.20 7.58 -0.52
C GLY A 33 2.20 7.44 0.62
N PHE A 34 2.70 7.15 1.82
CA PHE A 34 1.92 7.23 3.06
C PHE A 34 2.60 8.21 4.02
N PRO A 35 1.85 8.88 4.92
CA PRO A 35 2.41 9.78 5.92
C PRO A 35 3.43 9.07 6.83
N TRP A 36 4.55 9.74 7.11
CA TRP A 36 5.60 9.23 8.01
C TRP A 36 5.38 9.72 9.44
N VAL A 37 4.23 9.37 9.99
CA VAL A 37 3.78 9.79 11.33
C VAL A 37 3.61 8.56 12.22
N PRO A 38 3.96 8.64 13.51
CA PRO A 38 3.88 7.50 14.44
C PRO A 38 2.45 7.15 14.87
N ARG A 39 1.43 7.75 14.24
CA ARG A 39 0.00 7.65 14.58
C ARG A 39 -0.72 6.78 13.53
N PRO A 40 -0.97 5.48 13.81
CA PRO A 40 -1.59 4.55 12.86
C PRO A 40 -2.90 5.05 12.25
N GLU A 41 -3.72 5.73 13.05
CA GLU A 41 -5.01 6.30 12.68
C GLU A 41 -4.90 7.38 11.61
N GLU A 42 -3.82 8.18 11.60
CA GLU A 42 -3.57 9.18 10.56
C GLU A 42 -3.19 8.52 9.23
N VAL A 43 -2.41 7.44 9.29
CA VAL A 43 -2.06 6.65 8.09
C VAL A 43 -3.31 5.97 7.52
N ILE A 44 -4.17 5.41 8.38
CA ILE A 44 -5.46 4.85 7.97
C ILE A 44 -6.39 5.92 7.39
N GLY A 45 -6.47 7.09 8.04
CA GLY A 45 -7.25 8.23 7.57
C GLY A 45 -6.83 8.64 6.17
N PHE A 46 -5.53 8.79 5.94
CA PHE A 46 -4.96 9.07 4.63
C PHE A 46 -5.32 8.00 3.59
N ILE A 47 -5.15 6.70 3.91
CA ILE A 47 -5.48 5.58 3.00
C ILE A 47 -6.95 5.66 2.55
N ARG A 48 -7.86 6.02 3.47
CA ARG A 48 -9.29 6.20 3.15
C ARG A 48 -9.55 7.46 2.32
N GLU A 49 -8.96 8.58 2.71
CA GLU A 49 -9.15 9.89 2.09
C GLU A 49 -8.80 9.86 0.60
N ILE A 50 -7.68 9.23 0.25
CA ILE A 50 -7.26 9.10 -1.16
C ILE A 50 -8.00 8.00 -1.92
N GLY A 51 -8.88 7.26 -1.25
CA GLY A 51 -9.62 6.14 -1.82
C GLY A 51 -8.72 4.98 -2.29
N ALA A 52 -7.66 4.66 -1.55
CA ALA A 52 -6.71 3.61 -1.93
C ALA A 52 -7.41 2.26 -2.14
N ASN A 53 -7.08 1.58 -3.24
CA ASN A 53 -7.56 0.23 -3.53
C ASN A 53 -6.55 -0.84 -3.10
N TYR A 54 -5.26 -0.51 -3.16
CA TYR A 54 -4.19 -1.44 -2.82
C TYR A 54 -3.08 -0.76 -2.01
N VAL A 55 -2.44 -1.53 -1.13
CA VAL A 55 -1.29 -1.11 -0.35
C VAL A 55 -0.15 -2.10 -0.54
N ILE A 56 1.04 -1.60 -0.89
CA ILE A 56 2.26 -2.41 -0.99
C ILE A 56 3.08 -2.22 0.29
N ALA A 57 3.19 -3.28 1.09
CA ALA A 57 4.11 -3.34 2.22
C ALA A 57 5.40 -4.04 1.79
N THR A 58 6.53 -3.35 1.89
CA THR A 58 7.86 -3.86 1.53
C THR A 58 8.81 -3.87 2.73
N PRO A 59 9.64 -4.91 2.91
CA PRO A 59 10.65 -4.94 3.96
C PRO A 59 11.91 -4.13 3.61
N VAL A 60 11.99 -3.54 2.41
CA VAL A 60 13.22 -2.90 1.89
C VAL A 60 13.65 -1.69 2.72
N THR A 61 12.70 -0.94 3.29
CA THR A 61 13.01 0.24 4.10
C THR A 61 12.31 0.19 5.46
N TYR A 62 12.87 0.92 6.42
CA TYR A 62 12.35 0.98 7.77
C TYR A 62 10.99 1.70 7.86
N LEU A 63 10.63 2.51 6.85
CA LEU A 63 9.41 3.32 6.82
C LEU A 63 8.14 2.45 6.83
N THR A 64 8.14 1.37 6.05
CA THR A 64 7.04 0.40 6.06
C THR A 64 6.83 -0.18 7.46
N GLY A 65 7.91 -0.61 8.10
CA GLY A 65 7.85 -1.20 9.44
C GLY A 65 7.45 -0.20 10.52
N ARG A 66 7.91 1.05 10.39
CA ARG A 66 7.70 2.11 11.39
C ARG A 66 6.32 2.76 11.31
N TYR A 67 5.75 2.91 10.12
CA TYR A 67 4.53 3.69 9.91
C TYR A 67 3.39 2.88 9.28
N LEU A 68 3.66 2.09 8.25
CA LEU A 68 2.61 1.39 7.51
C LEU A 68 2.13 0.10 8.18
N LEU A 69 3.03 -0.75 8.65
CA LEU A 69 2.66 -2.01 9.30
C LEU A 69 1.86 -1.80 10.59
N PRO A 70 2.16 -0.81 11.47
CA PRO A 70 1.30 -0.51 12.61
C PRO A 70 -0.11 -0.12 12.19
N ALA A 71 -0.27 0.66 11.11
CA ALA A 71 -1.58 1.01 10.56
C ALA A 71 -2.35 -0.24 10.11
N ILE A 72 -1.71 -1.10 9.30
CA ILE A 72 -2.31 -2.36 8.84
C ILE A 72 -2.73 -3.25 10.02
N LYS A 73 -1.85 -3.41 11.02
CA LYS A 73 -2.13 -4.20 12.22
C LYS A 73 -3.24 -3.64 13.09
N SER A 74 -3.41 -2.31 13.11
CA SER A 74 -4.47 -1.66 13.89
C SER A 74 -5.86 -1.85 13.29
N ARG A 75 -5.95 -2.17 11.98
CA ARG A 75 -7.18 -2.34 11.21
C ARG A 75 -7.10 -3.53 10.24
N PRO A 76 -6.89 -4.75 10.74
CA PRO A 76 -6.71 -5.93 9.89
C PRO A 76 -7.96 -6.21 9.03
N ASP A 77 -9.13 -5.79 9.51
CA ASP A 77 -10.42 -5.85 8.80
C ASP A 77 -10.42 -5.06 7.47
N MET A 78 -9.55 -4.06 7.33
CA MET A 78 -9.44 -3.25 6.11
C MET A 78 -8.47 -3.81 5.07
N PHE A 79 -7.64 -4.81 5.40
CA PHE A 79 -6.53 -5.23 4.56
C PHE A 79 -6.57 -6.73 4.31
N GLU A 80 -6.89 -7.09 3.07
CA GLU A 80 -6.84 -8.48 2.61
C GLU A 80 -5.57 -8.72 1.84
N GLU A 81 -4.73 -9.64 2.28
CA GLU A 81 -3.54 -10.04 1.54
C GLU A 81 -3.94 -10.76 0.25
N VAL A 82 -3.56 -10.20 -0.90
CA VAL A 82 -3.88 -10.76 -2.23
C VAL A 82 -2.64 -11.25 -2.98
N TYR A 83 -1.45 -10.88 -2.53
CA TYR A 83 -0.20 -11.32 -3.14
C TYR A 83 0.99 -11.17 -2.19
N ARG A 84 1.91 -12.14 -2.25
CA ARG A 84 3.19 -12.11 -1.52
C ARG A 84 4.34 -12.62 -2.39
N LYS A 85 5.47 -11.92 -2.36
CA LYS A 85 6.74 -12.38 -2.95
C LYS A 85 7.95 -11.78 -2.26
N GLY A 86 8.83 -12.62 -1.72
CA GLY A 86 10.08 -12.19 -1.10
C GLY A 86 9.88 -11.15 0.01
N GLY A 87 8.94 -11.40 0.93
CA GLY A 87 8.59 -10.49 2.03
C GLY A 87 7.75 -9.27 1.65
N ASN A 88 7.62 -8.95 0.36
CA ASN A 88 6.72 -7.89 -0.10
C ASN A 88 5.29 -8.43 -0.16
N ILE A 89 4.35 -7.64 0.34
CA ILE A 89 2.93 -7.99 0.43
C ILE A 89 2.12 -6.94 -0.30
N VAL A 90 1.13 -7.35 -1.08
CA VAL A 90 0.09 -6.47 -1.61
C VAL A 90 -1.20 -6.78 -0.86
N TYR A 91 -1.75 -5.77 -0.22
CA TYR A 91 -3.07 -5.81 0.40
C TYR A 91 -4.07 -5.15 -0.53
N ARG A 92 -5.24 -5.76 -0.69
CA ARG A 92 -6.46 -5.10 -1.17
C ARG A 92 -7.10 -4.37 0.02
N VAL A 93 -7.50 -3.12 -0.20
CA VAL A 93 -8.24 -2.35 0.80
C VAL A 93 -9.72 -2.68 0.66
N VAL A 94 -10.27 -3.33 1.67
CA VAL A 94 -11.71 -3.62 1.79
C VAL A 94 -12.40 -2.49 2.56
N ARG A 95 -13.63 -2.17 2.14
CA ARG A 95 -14.44 -1.06 2.68
C ARG A 95 -15.53 -1.58 3.59
#